data_AF-A0A549T6E8-F1
#
_entry.id   AF-A0A549T6E8-F1
#
_cell.length_a   1.000
_cell.length_b   1.000
_cell.length_c   1.000
_cell.angle_alpha   90.00
_cell.angle_beta   90.00
_cell.angle_gamma   90.00
#
_symmetry.space_group_name_H-M   'P 1'
#
loop_
_entity.id
_entity.type
_entity.pdbx_description
1 polymer ?
#
loop_
_entity_poly.entity_id
_entity_poly.type
_entity_poly.pdbx_seq_one_letter_code
_entity_poly.pdbx_strand_id
1 'polypeptide(L)'
;MSRCDVASALVSSPGLPRSREGDPVFAEPWQAQAFALTVHLHERGLFTWTEWAQHLAHEVHRDGRAADASDYFDAWVAALTHLLIDKGVAEEGMVLALQQSWQRAAEATPHGEPIVLENDPQRCSTHQGV
;
A
#
# COMPACT_ATOMS: atom_id res chain seq x y z
N MET A 1 6.78 -21.65 24.66
CA MET A 1 6.01 -20.79 23.73
C MET A 1 6.52 -19.36 23.92
N SER A 2 7.61 -18.99 23.25
CA SER A 2 8.17 -17.64 23.34
C SER A 2 7.23 -16.69 22.61
N ARG A 3 6.64 -15.77 23.36
CA ARG A 3 5.96 -14.61 22.79
C ARG A 3 7.04 -13.77 22.12
N CYS A 4 6.95 -13.60 20.81
CA CYS A 4 7.70 -12.57 20.10
C CYS A 4 7.22 -11.21 20.62
N ASP A 5 7.88 -10.74 21.68
CA ASP A 5 7.78 -9.35 22.12
C ASP A 5 8.75 -8.56 21.25
N VAL A 6 8.30 -8.25 20.03
CA VAL A 6 8.92 -7.20 19.20
C VAL A 6 7.99 -6.03 19.31
N ALA A 7 8.18 -5.22 20.36
CA ALA A 7 7.64 -3.86 20.38
C ALA A 7 8.10 -3.17 19.09
N SER A 8 7.14 -3.00 18.18
CA SER A 8 7.37 -2.63 16.80
C SER A 8 7.98 -1.23 16.74
N ALA A 9 9.04 -1.05 15.92
CA ALA A 9 9.71 0.22 15.70
C ALA A 9 8.74 1.36 15.29
N LEU A 10 7.56 0.99 14.80
CA LEU A 10 6.46 1.89 14.43
C LEU A 10 5.88 2.70 15.60
N VAL A 11 5.96 2.19 16.85
CA VAL A 11 5.46 2.89 18.05
C VAL A 11 6.18 4.24 18.26
N SER A 12 7.45 4.32 17.85
CA SER A 12 8.27 5.52 18.01
C SER A 12 8.17 6.50 16.85
N SER A 13 7.35 6.23 15.82
CA SER A 13 7.25 7.13 14.67
C SER A 13 6.53 8.45 15.03
N PRO A 14 7.10 9.63 14.69
CA PRO A 14 6.42 10.90 14.86
C PRO A 14 5.23 11.01 13.89
N GLY A 15 4.09 11.52 14.35
CA GLY A 15 2.95 11.90 13.50
C GLY A 15 1.79 10.90 13.37
N LEU A 16 1.88 9.70 13.96
CA LEU A 16 0.76 8.75 13.94
C LEU A 16 -0.30 9.07 15.01
N PRO A 17 -1.62 8.98 14.70
CA PRO A 17 -2.68 8.99 15.70
C PRO A 17 -2.48 7.81 16.66
N ARG A 18 -2.37 8.08 17.97
CA ARG A 18 -2.11 7.04 18.97
C ARG A 18 -3.37 6.69 19.76
N SER A 19 -3.54 5.41 20.05
CA SER A 19 -4.48 4.91 21.07
C SER A 19 -4.11 5.47 22.43
N ARG A 20 -5.01 5.30 23.42
CA ARG A 20 -4.70 5.63 24.83
C ARG A 20 -3.45 4.92 25.34
N GLU A 21 -3.13 3.77 24.76
CA GLU A 21 -1.97 2.94 25.07
C GLU A 21 -0.71 3.31 24.25
N GLY A 22 -0.80 4.24 23.29
CA GLY A 22 0.35 4.73 22.51
C GLY A 22 0.54 4.09 21.13
N ASP A 23 -0.24 3.05 20.80
CA ASP A 23 -0.15 2.35 19.51
C ASP A 23 -0.75 3.17 18.37
N PRO A 24 -0.18 3.13 17.15
CA PRO A 24 -0.76 3.78 15.99
C PRO A 24 -2.12 3.16 15.64
N VAL A 25 -3.17 3.98 15.59
CA VAL A 25 -4.53 3.58 15.23
C VAL A 25 -4.73 3.83 13.75
N PHE A 26 -4.88 2.74 13.01
CA PHE A 26 -5.27 2.76 11.61
C PHE A 26 -6.76 2.44 11.50
N ALA A 27 -7.46 3.15 10.61
CA ALA A 27 -8.90 2.93 10.39
C ALA A 27 -9.15 1.57 9.71
N GLU A 28 -8.23 1.16 8.84
CA GLU A 28 -8.30 -0.10 8.12
C GLU A 28 -6.96 -0.84 8.21
N PRO A 29 -6.93 -2.19 8.23
CA PRO A 29 -5.70 -2.96 8.33
C PRO A 29 -4.69 -2.67 7.21
N TRP A 30 -5.17 -2.35 6.00
CA TRP A 30 -4.30 -2.05 4.85
C TRP A 30 -3.50 -0.76 5.04
N GLN A 31 -4.01 0.22 5.80
CA GLN A 31 -3.31 1.48 6.06
C GLN A 31 -2.03 1.23 6.88
N ALA A 32 -2.11 0.32 7.85
CA ALA A 32 -0.96 -0.12 8.64
C ALA A 32 0.11 -0.77 7.76
N GLN A 33 -0.32 -1.57 6.77
CA GLN A 33 0.57 -2.23 5.82
C GLN A 33 1.27 -1.22 4.91
N ALA A 34 0.53 -0.25 4.35
CA ALA A 34 1.09 0.82 3.54
C ALA A 34 2.14 1.63 4.30
N PHE A 35 1.84 2.01 5.55
CA PHE A 35 2.78 2.70 6.43
C PHE A 35 4.04 1.87 6.70
N ALA A 36 3.87 0.60 7.09
CA ALA A 36 4.99 -0.28 7.37
C ALA A 36 5.89 -0.51 6.15
N LEU A 37 5.31 -0.64 4.95
CA LEU A 37 6.06 -0.72 3.70
C LEU A 37 6.89 0.55 3.46
N THR A 38 6.30 1.73 3.60
CA THR A 38 7.03 3.00 3.43
C THR A 38 8.22 3.08 4.38
N VAL A 39 8.02 2.79 5.68
CA VAL A 39 9.11 2.81 6.68
C VAL A 39 10.20 1.81 6.32
N HIS A 40 9.84 0.57 5.98
CA HIS A 40 10.79 -0.50 5.66
C HIS A 40 11.62 -0.19 4.40
N LEU A 41 11.00 0.39 3.37
CA LEU A 41 11.69 0.79 2.14
C LEU A 41 12.65 1.97 2.39
N HIS A 42 12.26 2.92 3.22
CA HIS A 42 13.13 4.00 3.68
C HIS A 42 14.33 3.46 4.48
N GLU A 43 14.11 2.56 5.44
CA GLU A 43 15.17 1.95 6.25
C GLU A 43 16.20 1.20 5.39
N ARG A 44 15.76 0.66 4.25
CA ARG A 44 16.62 0.05 3.23
C ARG A 44 17.35 1.05 2.33
N GLY A 45 17.10 2.34 2.49
CA GLY A 45 17.77 3.41 1.75
C GLY A 45 17.30 3.59 0.31
N LEU A 46 16.11 3.06 -0.06
CA LEU A 46 15.58 3.22 -1.43
C LEU A 46 15.21 4.66 -1.75
N PHE A 47 14.78 5.41 -0.74
CA PHE A 47 14.48 6.83 -0.83
C PHE A 47 14.75 7.50 0.52
N THR A 48 14.86 8.82 0.50
CA THR A 48 14.98 9.65 1.70
C THR A 48 13.59 10.13 2.15
N TRP A 49 13.46 10.50 3.43
CA TRP A 49 12.23 11.14 3.92
C TRP A 49 11.87 12.43 3.18
N THR A 50 12.86 13.18 2.68
CA THR A 50 12.62 14.39 1.89
C THR A 50 11.96 14.07 0.56
N GLU A 51 12.45 13.07 -0.16
CA GLU A 51 11.82 12.60 -1.41
C GLU A 51 10.40 12.10 -1.14
N TRP A 52 10.23 11.26 -0.10
CA TRP A 52 8.91 10.80 0.33
C TRP A 52 7.93 11.95 0.58
N ALA A 53 8.34 12.95 1.35
CA ALA A 53 7.50 14.09 1.68
C ALA A 53 7.09 14.90 0.43
N GLN A 54 7.98 15.02 -0.56
CA GLN A 54 7.67 15.70 -1.82
C GLN A 54 6.60 14.95 -2.62
N HIS A 55 6.75 13.62 -2.77
CA HIS A 55 5.76 12.80 -3.47
C HIS A 55 4.41 12.80 -2.76
N LEU A 56 4.41 12.64 -1.42
CA LEU A 56 3.17 12.66 -0.64
C LEU A 56 2.48 14.04 -0.72
N ALA A 57 3.24 15.12 -0.62
CA ALA A 57 2.69 16.46 -0.76
C ALA A 57 2.04 16.66 -2.14
N HIS A 58 2.66 16.16 -3.20
CA HIS A 58 2.08 16.21 -4.53
C HIS A 58 0.71 15.50 -4.61
N GLU A 59 0.60 14.27 -4.11
CA GLU A 59 -0.65 13.51 -4.16
C GLU A 59 -1.75 14.06 -3.26
N VAL A 60 -1.41 14.56 -2.07
CA VAL A 60 -2.39 15.14 -1.13
C VAL A 60 -2.99 16.45 -1.68
N HIS A 61 -2.27 17.19 -2.52
CA HIS A 61 -2.75 18.43 -3.12
C HIS A 61 -3.35 18.26 -4.52
N ARG A 62 -3.52 17.02 -4.99
CA ARG A 62 -4.12 16.76 -6.29
C ARG A 62 -5.58 17.22 -6.33
N ASP A 63 -6.08 17.56 -7.51
CA ASP A 63 -7.50 17.89 -7.66
C ASP A 63 -8.38 16.65 -7.39
N GLY A 64 -9.55 16.86 -6.78
CA GLY A 64 -10.53 15.81 -6.50
C GLY A 64 -10.34 15.07 -5.16
N ARG A 65 -9.41 15.54 -4.31
CA ARG A 65 -9.22 15.00 -2.96
C ARG A 65 -10.38 15.32 -2.04
N ALA A 66 -10.68 14.39 -1.14
CA ALA A 66 -11.78 14.53 -0.19
C ALA A 66 -11.50 15.68 0.79
N ALA A 67 -12.47 16.58 0.98
CA ALA A 67 -12.33 17.74 1.87
C ALA A 67 -12.16 17.35 3.35
N ASP A 68 -12.57 16.14 3.72
CA ASP A 68 -12.42 15.56 5.05
C ASP A 68 -11.16 14.69 5.22
N ALA A 69 -10.32 14.60 4.18
CA ALA A 69 -9.12 13.77 4.13
C ALA A 69 -9.36 12.26 4.34
N SER A 70 -10.57 11.77 4.11
CA SER A 70 -10.90 10.33 4.18
C SER A 70 -10.07 9.47 3.23
N ASP A 71 -9.58 10.06 2.14
CA ASP A 71 -8.74 9.44 1.11
C ASP A 71 -7.22 9.54 1.41
N TYR A 72 -6.81 10.04 2.59
CA TYR A 72 -5.40 10.33 2.89
C TYR A 72 -4.46 9.15 2.62
N PHE A 73 -4.85 7.95 3.05
CA PHE A 73 -4.05 6.75 2.80
C PHE A 73 -4.10 6.28 1.34
N ASP A 74 -5.11 6.67 0.55
CA ASP A 74 -5.09 6.47 -0.89
C ASP A 74 -4.03 7.37 -1.56
N ALA A 75 -3.88 8.64 -1.12
CA ALA A 75 -2.75 9.48 -1.55
C ALA A 75 -1.41 8.87 -1.13
N TRP A 76 -1.35 8.29 0.07
CA TRP A 76 -0.14 7.64 0.57
C TRP A 76 0.30 6.50 -0.34
N VAL A 77 -0.63 5.62 -0.73
CA VAL A 77 -0.34 4.50 -1.63
C VAL A 77 0.01 4.99 -3.03
N ALA A 78 -0.69 6.00 -3.55
CA ALA A 78 -0.36 6.62 -4.84
C ALA A 78 1.06 7.22 -4.83
N ALA A 79 1.41 7.97 -3.79
CA ALA A 79 2.73 8.59 -3.63
C ALA A 79 3.85 7.54 -3.55
N LEU A 80 3.62 6.47 -2.79
CA LEU A 80 4.59 5.37 -2.69
C LEU A 80 4.76 4.67 -4.04
N THR A 81 3.67 4.45 -4.76
CA THR A 81 3.70 3.81 -6.08
C THR A 81 4.49 4.65 -7.08
N HIS A 82 4.19 5.94 -7.19
CA HIS A 82 4.92 6.85 -8.08
C HIS A 82 6.40 6.95 -7.70
N LEU A 83 6.73 7.05 -6.41
CA LEU A 83 8.12 7.07 -5.94
C LEU A 83 8.87 5.79 -6.34
N LEU A 84 8.24 4.62 -6.24
CA LEU A 84 8.87 3.35 -6.64
C LEU A 84 9.03 3.23 -8.16
N ILE A 85 8.11 3.80 -8.93
CA ILE A 85 8.22 3.90 -10.40
C ILE A 85 9.38 4.80 -10.79
N ASP A 86 9.49 5.99 -10.19
CA ASP A 86 10.57 6.95 -10.47
C ASP A 86 11.95 6.40 -10.09
N LYS A 87 12.01 5.54 -9.06
CA LYS A 87 13.23 4.82 -8.65
C LYS A 87 13.53 3.59 -9.52
N GLY A 88 12.67 3.24 -10.47
CA GLY A 88 12.81 2.05 -11.33
C GLY A 88 12.65 0.71 -10.60
N VAL A 89 12.06 0.72 -9.41
CA VAL A 89 11.80 -0.49 -8.60
C VAL A 89 10.52 -1.18 -9.05
N ALA A 90 9.57 -0.42 -9.56
CA ALA A 90 8.31 -0.91 -10.13
C ALA A 90 8.10 -0.31 -11.52
N GLU A 91 7.34 -1.00 -12.35
CA GLU A 91 6.87 -0.48 -13.63
C GLU A 91 5.39 -0.10 -13.49
N GLU A 92 5.02 1.09 -13.95
CA GLU A 92 3.64 1.60 -13.87
C GLU A 92 2.63 0.62 -14.47
N GLY A 93 2.93 0.12 -15.67
CA GLY A 93 2.08 -0.86 -16.37
C GLY A 93 1.90 -2.16 -15.58
N MET A 94 2.96 -2.64 -14.90
CA MET A 94 2.86 -3.85 -14.08
C MET A 94 2.01 -3.64 -12.82
N VAL A 95 2.17 -2.50 -12.13
CA VAL A 95 1.38 -2.18 -10.95
C VAL A 95 -0.09 -2.09 -11.31
N LEU A 96 -0.42 -1.37 -12.39
CA LEU A 96 -1.79 -1.24 -12.87
C LEU A 96 -2.37 -2.60 -13.30
N ALA A 97 -1.61 -3.40 -14.04
CA ALA A 97 -2.04 -4.73 -14.46
C ALA A 97 -2.32 -5.65 -13.27
N LEU A 98 -1.49 -5.58 -12.22
CA LEU A 98 -1.67 -6.37 -11.00
C LEU A 98 -2.91 -5.92 -10.22
N GLN A 99 -3.14 -4.61 -10.07
CA GLN A 99 -4.36 -4.09 -9.44
C GLN A 99 -5.61 -4.55 -10.18
N GLN A 100 -5.61 -4.44 -11.51
CA GLN A 100 -6.73 -4.91 -12.34
C GLN A 100 -6.93 -6.43 -12.24
N SER A 101 -5.85 -7.19 -12.16
CA SER A 101 -5.91 -8.64 -11.95
C SER A 101 -6.56 -9.00 -10.62
N TRP A 102 -6.18 -8.32 -9.53
CA TRP A 102 -6.84 -8.48 -8.23
C TRP A 102 -8.31 -8.06 -8.25
N GLN A 103 -8.66 -6.98 -8.93
CA GLN A 103 -10.04 -6.53 -9.05
C GLN A 103 -10.91 -7.60 -9.75
N ARG A 104 -10.45 -8.12 -10.88
CA ARG A 104 -11.15 -9.20 -11.59
C ARG A 104 -11.22 -10.49 -10.79
N ALA A 105 -10.14 -10.84 -10.08
CA ALA A 105 -10.13 -11.98 -9.18
C ALA A 105 -11.19 -11.85 -8.08
N ALA A 106 -11.30 -10.67 -7.45
CA ALA A 106 -12.31 -10.39 -6.44
C ALA A 106 -13.74 -10.51 -7.01
N GLU A 107 -13.99 -9.94 -8.20
CA GLU A 107 -15.29 -10.02 -8.89
C GLU A 107 -15.67 -11.46 -9.28
N ALA A 108 -14.70 -12.29 -9.64
CA ALA A 108 -14.90 -13.68 -10.04
C ALA A 108 -14.99 -14.66 -8.85
N THR A 109 -14.66 -14.23 -7.63
CA THR A 109 -14.65 -15.10 -6.44
C THR A 109 -16.06 -15.22 -5.86
N PRO A 110 -16.66 -16.42 -5.80
CA PRO A 110 -17.94 -16.63 -5.13
C PRO A 110 -17.89 -16.24 -3.65
N HIS A 111 -19.02 -15.76 -3.11
CA HIS A 111 -19.09 -15.40 -1.70
C HIS A 111 -18.72 -16.57 -0.78
N GLY A 112 -17.85 -16.31 0.19
CA GLY A 112 -17.37 -17.31 1.15
C GLY A 112 -16.09 -18.04 0.73
N GLU A 113 -15.64 -17.86 -0.51
CA GLU A 113 -14.37 -18.40 -1.00
C GLU A 113 -13.23 -17.35 -0.88
N PRO A 114 -11.97 -17.79 -0.76
CA PRO A 114 -10.84 -16.87 -0.68
C PRO A 114 -10.56 -16.20 -2.04
N ILE A 115 -10.26 -14.89 -2.00
CA ILE A 115 -9.80 -14.13 -3.18
C ILE A 115 -8.32 -14.44 -3.39
N VAL A 116 -8.00 -15.12 -4.47
CA VAL A 116 -6.63 -15.42 -4.91
C VAL A 116 -6.44 -14.96 -6.35
N LEU A 117 -5.21 -14.61 -6.76
CA LEU A 117 -4.94 -14.09 -8.12
C LEU A 117 -5.33 -15.07 -9.22
N GLU A 118 -5.31 -16.37 -8.94
CA GLU A 118 -5.72 -17.43 -9.86
C GLU A 118 -7.21 -17.35 -10.22
N ASN A 119 -8.01 -16.65 -9.42
CA ASN A 119 -9.43 -16.42 -9.72
C ASN A 119 -9.62 -15.40 -10.85
N ASP A 120 -8.57 -14.66 -11.27
CA ASP A 120 -8.64 -13.75 -12.41
C ASP A 120 -8.85 -14.54 -13.72
N PRO A 121 -10.02 -14.42 -14.40
CA PRO A 121 -10.30 -15.17 -15.62
C PRO A 121 -9.35 -14.82 -16.77
N GLN A 122 -8.75 -13.62 -16.76
CA GLN A 122 -7.80 -13.19 -17.79
C GLN A 122 -6.41 -13.78 -17.57
N ARG A 123 -6.07 -14.21 -16.35
CA ARG A 123 -4.77 -14.79 -16.00
C ARG A 123 -4.61 -16.23 -16.48
N CYS A 124 -5.70 -17.02 -16.46
CA CYS A 124 -5.73 -18.37 -17.01
C CYS A 124 -5.51 -18.41 -18.53
N SER A 125 -5.92 -17.35 -19.23
CA SER A 125 -5.84 -17.26 -20.70
C SER A 125 -4.40 -17.09 -21.22
N THR A 126 -3.46 -16.60 -20.40
CA THR A 126 -2.07 -16.34 -20.81
C THR A 126 -1.19 -17.59 -20.82
N HIS A 127 -1.63 -18.70 -20.22
CA HIS A 127 -0.84 -19.94 -20.14
C HIS A 127 -1.08 -20.95 -21.29
N GLN A 128 -1.93 -20.64 -22.27
CA GLN A 128 -2.29 -21.54 -23.36
C GLN A 128 -2.00 -20.92 -24.74
N GLY A 129 -0.73 -20.94 -25.15
CA GLY A 129 -0.32 -20.44 -26.46
C GLY A 129 1.19 -20.45 -26.68
N VAL A 130 1.79 -21.64 -26.81
CA VAL A 130 3.06 -21.88 -27.52
C VAL A 130 2.91 -23.18 -28.31
#